data_AF-A0A975IH17-F1
#
_entry.id   AF-A0A975IH17-F1
#
_cell.length_a   1.000
_cell.length_b   1.000
_cell.length_c   1.000
_cell.angle_alpha   90.00
_cell.angle_beta   90.00
_cell.angle_gamma   90.00
#
_symmetry.space_group_name_H-M   'P 1'
#
loop_
_entity.id
_entity.type
_entity.pdbx_description
1 polymer ?
#
loop_
_entity_poly.entity_id
_entity_poly.type
_entity_poly.pdbx_seq_one_letter_code
_entity_poly.pdbx_strand_id
1 'polypeptide(L)'
;MQNLFFEHPILNSPYAYPSRHWELDDQGQPTQQILTHRRRADFITPIPKPKKRKDAALQQDLLFDIPELASQGQKYDPTSLINELRKYVDDWRKLPPKDWKVTPETARLLQHWRSHEFNSIRPFFCQVEAVETAIWLLEVAPSSGNKGRYFLDHLEGANQEANPELLRLALKLATGAGKTTVMAMLIAWQTINAVRYPNSKRFTRGFLIVAPGLTIRDRLQVLQPNDPYSYY
;
A
#
# COMPACT_ATOMS: atom_id res chain seq x y z
N MET A 1 2.14 32.15 -20.60
CA MET A 1 1.37 30.89 -20.53
C MET A 1 1.26 30.51 -19.06
N GLN A 2 0.05 30.47 -18.50
CA GLN A 2 -0.15 29.95 -17.15
C GLN A 2 0.15 28.45 -17.16
N ASN A 3 1.00 28.03 -16.22
CA ASN A 3 1.35 26.64 -16.06
C ASN A 3 0.38 26.04 -15.03
N LEU A 4 -0.71 25.47 -15.56
CA LEU A 4 -1.82 24.91 -14.78
C LEU A 4 -1.37 23.81 -13.82
N PHE A 5 -0.28 23.10 -14.13
CA PHE A 5 0.31 22.12 -13.23
C PHE A 5 0.79 22.75 -11.91
N PHE A 6 1.43 23.93 -11.95
CA PHE A 6 1.91 24.57 -10.72
C PHE A 6 0.80 25.28 -9.94
N GLU A 7 -0.23 25.78 -10.63
CA GLU A 7 -1.41 26.37 -9.99
C GLU A 7 -2.30 25.29 -9.34
N HIS A 8 -2.45 24.14 -10.00
CA HIS A 8 -3.32 23.04 -9.58
C HIS A 8 -2.63 21.66 -9.68
N PRO A 9 -1.59 21.40 -8.86
CA PRO A 9 -0.82 20.14 -8.94
C PRO A 9 -1.63 18.92 -8.49
N ILE A 10 -2.63 19.11 -7.61
CA ILE A 10 -3.45 18.04 -7.03
C ILE A 10 -4.82 18.04 -7.72
N LEU A 11 -5.08 16.99 -8.51
CA LEU A 11 -6.32 16.85 -9.29
C LEU A 11 -7.40 16.00 -8.63
N ASN A 12 -7.08 15.26 -7.56
CA ASN A 12 -7.99 14.30 -6.94
C ASN A 12 -8.25 14.64 -5.48
N SER A 13 -9.45 14.31 -5.00
CA SER A 13 -9.75 14.30 -3.57
C SER A 13 -8.94 13.20 -2.88
N PRO A 14 -8.42 13.43 -1.66
CA PRO A 14 -7.73 12.41 -0.88
C PRO A 14 -8.67 11.29 -0.39
N TYR A 15 -10.00 11.50 -0.47
CA TYR A 15 -11.02 10.56 -0.01
C TYR A 15 -11.64 9.72 -1.13
N ALA A 16 -11.46 10.11 -2.39
CA ALA A 16 -12.05 9.44 -3.54
C ALA A 16 -11.01 8.62 -4.30
N TYR A 17 -11.49 7.69 -5.13
CA TYR A 17 -10.63 6.95 -6.04
C TYR A 17 -9.89 7.92 -7.00
N PRO A 18 -8.56 7.81 -7.15
CA PRO A 18 -7.79 8.69 -8.01
C PRO A 18 -8.11 8.40 -9.49
N SER A 19 -8.82 9.32 -10.13
CA SER A 19 -9.31 9.15 -11.50
C SER A 19 -8.57 10.02 -12.52
N ARG A 20 -7.74 10.97 -12.08
CA ARG A 20 -7.01 11.88 -12.96
C ARG A 20 -5.55 12.01 -12.57
N HIS A 21 -4.68 12.28 -13.53
CA HIS A 21 -3.32 12.71 -13.23
C HIS A 21 -2.75 13.55 -14.38
N TRP A 22 -1.77 14.38 -14.05
CA TRP A 22 -0.95 15.06 -15.04
C TRP A 22 -0.05 14.05 -15.76
N GLU A 23 -0.08 14.08 -17.09
CA GLU A 23 0.88 13.37 -17.93
C GLU A 23 2.27 13.98 -17.74
N LEU A 24 3.26 13.10 -17.66
CA LEU A 24 4.66 13.44 -17.58
C LEU A 24 5.36 12.92 -18.84
N ASP A 25 6.27 13.69 -19.40
CA ASP A 25 7.12 13.24 -20.50
C ASP A 25 8.20 12.26 -20.03
N ASP A 26 9.02 11.76 -20.96
CA ASP A 26 10.13 10.83 -20.68
C ASP A 26 11.21 11.41 -19.74
N GLN A 27 11.21 12.72 -19.50
CA GLN A 27 12.08 13.41 -18.55
C GLN A 27 11.37 13.72 -17.22
N GLY A 28 10.14 13.25 -17.05
CA GLY A 28 9.31 13.48 -15.87
C GLY A 28 8.72 14.89 -15.78
N GLN A 29 8.74 15.67 -16.86
CA GLN A 29 8.19 17.02 -16.88
C GLN A 29 6.69 17.02 -17.23
N PRO A 30 5.85 17.83 -16.56
CA PRO A 30 4.42 17.90 -16.85
C PRO A 30 4.13 18.47 -18.24
N THR A 31 3.39 17.72 -19.07
CA THR A 31 3.00 18.13 -20.44
C THR A 31 1.82 19.09 -20.49
N GLN A 32 1.27 19.49 -19.33
CA GLN A 32 -0.01 20.19 -19.16
C GLN A 32 -1.24 19.40 -19.63
N GLN A 33 -1.09 18.11 -19.96
CA GLN A 33 -2.21 17.25 -20.30
C GLN A 33 -2.72 16.50 -19.08
N ILE A 34 -4.05 16.42 -18.94
CA ILE A 34 -4.71 15.65 -17.88
C ILE A 34 -5.23 14.34 -18.48
N LEU A 35 -4.73 13.22 -17.95
CA LEU A 35 -5.24 11.90 -18.28
C LEU A 35 -6.35 11.50 -17.30
N THR A 36 -7.41 10.87 -17.80
CA THR A 36 -8.64 10.51 -17.07
C THR A 36 -8.64 9.08 -16.53
N HIS A 37 -7.48 8.61 -16.11
CA HIS A 37 -7.34 7.36 -15.38
C HIS A 37 -6.35 7.50 -14.23
N ARG A 38 -6.32 6.50 -13.33
CA ARG A 38 -5.32 6.40 -12.27
C ARG A 38 -3.91 6.30 -12.87
N ARG A 39 -2.96 7.04 -12.30
CA ARG A 39 -1.54 6.91 -12.64
C ARG A 39 -1.05 5.50 -12.29
N ARG A 40 -0.42 4.81 -13.25
CA ARG A 40 0.21 3.52 -13.00
C ARG A 40 1.34 3.68 -11.98
N ALA A 41 1.59 2.65 -11.17
CA ALA A 41 2.84 2.62 -10.42
C ALA A 41 3.99 2.56 -11.42
N ASP A 42 5.00 3.40 -11.21
CA ASP A 42 6.25 3.39 -11.96
C ASP A 42 7.37 3.92 -11.04
N PHE A 43 8.56 3.34 -11.16
CA PHE A 43 9.75 3.77 -10.42
C PHE A 43 10.59 4.66 -11.32
N ILE A 44 10.14 5.90 -11.49
CA ILE A 44 10.95 6.92 -12.16
C ILE A 44 12.06 7.32 -11.19
N THR A 45 13.31 6.93 -11.48
CA THR A 45 14.47 7.38 -10.73
C THR A 45 14.71 8.86 -11.05
N PRO A 46 14.46 9.81 -10.13
CA PRO A 46 14.65 11.22 -10.40
C PRO A 46 16.12 11.55 -10.12
N ILE A 47 17.05 10.89 -10.82
CA ILE A 47 18.43 11.36 -10.86
C ILE A 47 18.50 12.29 -12.07
N PRO A 48 18.72 13.60 -11.86
CA PRO A 48 19.04 14.50 -12.96
C PRO A 48 20.26 13.91 -13.67
N LYS A 49 20.12 13.52 -14.94
CA LYS A 49 21.27 13.10 -15.74
C LYS A 49 22.31 14.21 -15.66
N PRO A 50 23.52 13.97 -15.13
CA PRO A 50 24.50 15.02 -14.95
C PRO A 50 24.76 15.68 -16.31
N LYS A 51 24.59 17.00 -16.38
CA LYS A 51 24.87 17.76 -17.60
C LYS A 51 26.38 17.69 -17.86
N LYS A 52 26.77 16.80 -18.78
CA LYS A 52 28.09 16.68 -19.43
C LYS A 52 29.32 16.83 -18.50
N ARG A 53 30.04 15.73 -18.29
CA ARG A 53 31.50 15.78 -18.10
C ARG A 53 32.18 14.96 -19.20
N LYS A 54 33.06 15.64 -19.93
CA LYS A 54 34.04 15.03 -20.84
C LYS A 54 34.96 14.11 -20.02
N ASP A 55 35.23 12.94 -20.57
CA ASP A 55 36.39 12.07 -20.34
C ASP A 55 37.02 12.11 -18.94
N ALA A 56 36.53 11.27 -18.05
CA ALA A 56 37.34 10.66 -16.98
C ALA A 56 36.67 9.34 -16.56
N ALA A 57 37.51 8.33 -16.33
CA ALA A 57 37.20 6.92 -16.10
C ALA A 57 35.89 6.62 -15.36
N LEU A 58 35.21 5.55 -15.81
CA LEU A 58 34.09 4.86 -15.16
C LEU A 58 34.44 4.49 -13.70
N GLN A 59 34.36 5.47 -12.81
CA GLN A 59 34.25 5.22 -11.39
C GLN A 59 32.80 4.76 -11.19
N GLN A 60 32.63 3.47 -10.93
CA GLN A 60 31.36 2.85 -10.62
C GLN A 60 30.69 3.68 -9.53
N ASP A 61 29.60 4.33 -9.93
CA ASP A 61 28.74 5.12 -9.07
C ASP A 61 28.35 4.21 -7.91
N LEU A 62 28.68 4.61 -6.68
CA LEU A 62 28.23 3.97 -5.45
C LEU A 62 26.72 4.26 -5.32
N LEU A 63 25.95 3.59 -6.18
CA LEU A 63 24.53 3.44 -6.09
C LEU A 63 24.24 2.81 -4.72
N PHE A 64 23.37 3.44 -3.96
CA PHE A 64 22.58 2.77 -2.92
C PHE A 64 21.57 1.81 -3.57
N ASP A 65 22.04 1.01 -4.54
CA ASP A 65 21.58 -0.35 -4.67
C ASP A 65 21.92 -1.01 -3.33
N ILE A 66 21.00 -1.78 -2.76
CA ILE A 66 21.40 -2.87 -1.89
C ILE A 66 21.82 -3.96 -2.88
N PRO A 67 23.10 -4.04 -3.29
CA PRO A 67 23.52 -4.87 -4.41
C PRO A 67 24.00 -6.24 -3.90
N GLU A 68 23.91 -6.51 -2.60
CA GLU A 68 24.44 -7.72 -1.96
C GLU A 68 23.46 -8.90 -1.91
N LEU A 69 22.28 -8.80 -2.53
CA LEU A 69 21.35 -9.94 -2.65
C LEU A 69 20.89 -10.24 -4.08
N ALA A 70 21.24 -9.41 -5.07
CA ALA A 70 20.86 -9.63 -6.46
C ALA A 70 21.89 -10.51 -7.18
N SER A 71 21.85 -11.81 -6.89
CA SER A 71 22.48 -12.79 -7.77
C SER A 71 21.83 -12.72 -9.17
N GLN A 72 22.63 -12.92 -10.21
CA GLN A 72 22.44 -12.57 -11.63
C GLN A 72 21.23 -13.20 -12.39
N GLY A 73 20.14 -13.59 -11.73
CA GLY A 73 19.05 -14.36 -12.34
C GLY A 73 17.72 -13.65 -12.58
N GLN A 74 17.34 -12.63 -11.79
CA GLN A 74 15.98 -12.11 -11.82
C GLN A 74 15.94 -10.59 -11.64
N LYS A 75 15.97 -9.85 -12.76
CA LYS A 75 15.35 -8.53 -12.79
C LYS A 75 13.83 -8.74 -12.74
N TYR A 76 13.28 -8.97 -11.56
CA TYR A 76 11.84 -8.82 -11.36
C TYR A 76 11.48 -7.37 -11.65
N ASP A 77 10.45 -7.14 -12.47
CA ASP A 77 9.83 -5.83 -12.59
C ASP A 77 8.72 -5.72 -11.52
N PRO A 78 9.03 -5.20 -10.30
CA PRO A 78 8.03 -5.06 -9.24
C PRO A 78 6.85 -4.17 -9.66
N THR A 79 7.05 -3.33 -10.67
CA THR A 79 6.06 -2.40 -11.20
C THR A 79 4.88 -3.14 -11.84
N SER A 80 5.14 -4.21 -12.59
CA SER A 80 4.08 -5.01 -13.21
C SER A 80 3.19 -5.66 -12.15
N LEU A 81 3.81 -6.31 -11.16
CA LEU A 81 3.10 -6.99 -10.07
C LEU A 81 2.19 -6.03 -9.28
N ILE A 82 2.70 -4.84 -8.94
CA ILE A 82 1.93 -3.81 -8.21
C ILE A 82 0.71 -3.37 -9.02
N ASN A 83 0.88 -3.10 -10.32
CA ASN A 83 -0.21 -2.66 -11.18
C ASN A 83 -1.26 -3.75 -11.39
N GLU A 84 -0.83 -5.02 -11.50
CA GLU A 84 -1.74 -6.16 -11.57
C GLU A 84 -2.53 -6.35 -10.28
N LEU A 85 -1.86 -6.35 -9.12
CA LEU A 85 -2.53 -6.48 -7.82
C LEU A 85 -3.55 -5.36 -7.62
N ARG A 86 -3.20 -4.11 -7.94
CA ARG A 86 -4.13 -2.97 -7.91
C ARG A 86 -5.36 -3.21 -8.77
N LYS A 87 -5.19 -3.74 -9.98
CA LYS A 87 -6.31 -4.09 -10.86
C LYS A 87 -7.23 -5.13 -10.20
N TYR A 88 -6.66 -6.17 -9.58
CA TYR A 88 -7.46 -7.18 -8.88
C TYR A 88 -8.23 -6.63 -7.67
N VAL A 89 -7.58 -5.79 -6.87
CA VAL A 89 -8.23 -5.11 -5.73
C VAL A 89 -9.33 -4.16 -6.25
N ASP A 90 -9.09 -3.45 -7.36
CA ASP A 90 -10.07 -2.55 -7.98
C ASP A 90 -11.29 -3.32 -8.52
N ASP A 91 -11.06 -4.45 -9.18
CA ASP A 91 -12.14 -5.30 -9.69
C ASP A 91 -12.92 -5.97 -8.55
N TRP A 92 -12.24 -6.43 -7.50
CA TRP A 92 -12.86 -6.93 -6.27
C TRP A 92 -13.71 -5.86 -5.57
N ARG A 93 -13.23 -4.61 -5.51
CA ARG A 93 -13.97 -3.49 -4.89
C ARG A 93 -15.30 -3.21 -5.58
N LYS A 94 -15.40 -3.44 -6.89
CA LYS A 94 -16.63 -3.24 -7.70
C LYS A 94 -17.67 -4.33 -7.49
N LEU A 95 -17.30 -5.48 -6.93
CA LEU A 95 -18.23 -6.59 -6.69
C LEU A 95 -19.28 -6.19 -5.64
N PRO A 96 -20.51 -6.75 -5.71
CA PRO A 96 -21.49 -6.55 -4.65
C PRO A 96 -21.03 -7.24 -3.35
N PRO A 97 -21.45 -6.76 -2.17
CA PRO A 97 -20.95 -7.26 -0.88
C PRO A 97 -21.03 -8.77 -0.67
N LYS A 98 -22.06 -9.41 -1.23
CA LYS A 98 -22.25 -10.87 -1.20
C LYS A 98 -21.11 -11.66 -1.85
N ASP A 99 -20.41 -11.06 -2.80
CA ASP A 99 -19.37 -11.69 -3.62
C ASP A 99 -17.95 -11.29 -3.18
N TRP A 100 -17.81 -10.53 -2.08
CA TRP A 100 -16.50 -10.11 -1.58
C TRP A 100 -15.64 -11.27 -1.06
N LYS A 101 -16.25 -12.43 -0.72
CA LYS A 101 -15.55 -13.62 -0.20
C LYS A 101 -14.68 -13.32 1.04
N VAL A 102 -15.18 -12.46 1.92
CA VAL A 102 -14.57 -12.13 3.21
C VAL A 102 -15.51 -12.56 4.35
N THR A 103 -15.02 -12.56 5.59
CA THR A 103 -15.90 -12.78 6.76
C THR A 103 -17.00 -11.70 6.86
N PRO A 104 -18.15 -12.01 7.48
CA PRO A 104 -19.19 -11.03 7.78
C PRO A 104 -18.68 -9.78 8.52
N GLU A 105 -17.74 -9.96 9.45
CA GLU A 105 -17.07 -8.92 10.21
C GLU A 105 -16.25 -8.00 9.30
N THR A 106 -15.43 -8.58 8.43
CA THR A 106 -14.65 -7.84 7.44
C THR A 106 -15.57 -7.10 6.47
N ALA A 107 -16.69 -7.71 6.04
CA ALA A 107 -17.66 -7.04 5.18
C ALA A 107 -18.27 -5.80 5.85
N ARG A 108 -18.63 -5.88 7.15
CA ARG A 108 -19.11 -4.71 7.91
C ARG A 108 -18.05 -3.62 8.04
N LEU A 109 -16.79 -3.99 8.31
CA LEU A 109 -15.68 -3.04 8.37
C LEU A 109 -15.44 -2.34 7.03
N LEU A 110 -15.45 -3.09 5.93
CA LEU A 110 -15.31 -2.53 4.59
C LEU A 110 -16.46 -1.56 4.26
N GLN A 111 -17.71 -1.90 4.61
CA GLN A 111 -18.85 -0.99 4.45
C GLN A 111 -18.65 0.29 5.28
N HIS A 112 -18.21 0.15 6.52
CA HIS A 112 -17.93 1.27 7.40
C HIS A 112 -16.86 2.20 6.78
N TRP A 113 -15.71 1.67 6.38
CA TRP A 113 -14.63 2.50 5.81
C TRP A 113 -14.92 3.07 4.42
N ARG A 114 -15.70 2.38 3.59
CA ARG A 114 -16.01 2.82 2.22
C ARG A 114 -17.13 3.86 2.14
N SER A 115 -18.16 3.70 2.97
CA SER A 115 -19.46 4.35 2.74
C SER A 115 -20.08 5.03 3.96
N HIS A 116 -19.53 4.82 5.16
CA HIS A 116 -20.09 5.47 6.35
C HIS A 116 -19.92 6.99 6.27
N GLU A 117 -20.96 7.70 6.71
CA GLU A 117 -20.89 9.15 6.90
C GLU A 117 -20.18 9.42 8.22
N PHE A 118 -18.87 9.69 8.11
CA PHE A 118 -18.05 10.03 9.27
C PHE A 118 -18.36 11.46 9.73
N ASN A 119 -18.87 11.60 10.95
CA ASN A 119 -18.93 12.88 11.67
C ASN A 119 -17.56 13.28 12.25
N SER A 120 -16.58 12.38 12.20
CA SER A 120 -15.23 12.51 12.72
C SER A 120 -14.19 12.24 11.61
N ILE A 121 -13.02 11.71 11.96
CA ILE A 121 -11.92 11.48 11.03
C ILE A 121 -12.33 10.42 9.99
N ARG A 122 -12.59 10.87 8.77
CA ARG A 122 -12.79 10.00 7.60
C ARG A 122 -11.44 9.44 7.11
N PRO A 123 -11.31 8.13 6.86
CA PRO A 123 -10.07 7.57 6.31
C PRO A 123 -9.84 8.05 4.87
N PHE A 124 -8.58 8.33 4.54
CA PHE A 124 -8.18 8.62 3.16
C PHE A 124 -8.29 7.37 2.29
N PHE A 125 -8.51 7.57 0.99
CA PHE A 125 -8.59 6.46 0.03
C PHE A 125 -7.35 5.58 0.08
N CYS A 126 -6.15 6.17 0.18
CA CYS A 126 -4.90 5.39 0.25
C CYS A 126 -4.78 4.54 1.52
N GLN A 127 -5.42 4.94 2.63
CA GLN A 127 -5.45 4.17 3.87
C GLN A 127 -6.40 2.97 3.71
N VAL A 128 -7.59 3.23 3.17
CA VAL A 128 -8.57 2.18 2.85
C VAL A 128 -7.98 1.18 1.88
N GLU A 129 -7.35 1.63 0.80
CA GLU A 129 -6.70 0.77 -0.19
C GLU A 129 -5.59 -0.10 0.41
N ALA A 130 -4.77 0.45 1.32
CA ALA A 130 -3.71 -0.29 1.97
C ALA A 130 -4.28 -1.46 2.79
N VAL A 131 -5.33 -1.21 3.57
CA VAL A 131 -6.00 -2.23 4.39
C VAL A 131 -6.75 -3.24 3.51
N GLU A 132 -7.44 -2.76 2.47
CA GLU A 132 -8.10 -3.60 1.47
C GLU A 132 -7.14 -4.56 0.78
N THR A 133 -5.92 -4.10 0.46
CA THR A 133 -4.90 -4.95 -0.15
C THR A 133 -4.49 -6.06 0.81
N ALA A 134 -4.29 -5.75 2.10
CA ALA A 134 -3.98 -6.76 3.11
C ALA A 134 -5.13 -7.76 3.31
N ILE A 135 -6.38 -7.28 3.36
CA ILE A 135 -7.59 -8.11 3.41
C ILE A 135 -7.68 -9.03 2.19
N TRP A 136 -7.47 -8.47 1.00
CA TRP A 136 -7.54 -9.22 -0.25
C TRP A 136 -6.52 -10.36 -0.27
N LEU A 137 -5.28 -10.08 0.14
CA LEU A 137 -4.23 -11.10 0.22
C LEU A 137 -4.56 -12.20 1.25
N LEU A 138 -5.10 -11.86 2.43
CA LEU A 138 -5.34 -12.83 3.49
C LEU A 138 -6.62 -13.64 3.30
N GLU A 139 -7.73 -13.00 2.92
CA GLU A 139 -9.06 -13.62 2.88
C GLU A 139 -9.48 -14.04 1.47
N VAL A 140 -9.19 -13.22 0.45
CA VAL A 140 -9.76 -13.36 -0.90
C VAL A 140 -8.85 -14.16 -1.82
N ALA A 141 -7.55 -13.87 -1.83
CA ALA A 141 -6.56 -14.50 -2.71
C ALA A 141 -6.53 -16.03 -2.59
N PRO A 142 -6.60 -16.66 -1.38
CA PRO A 142 -6.62 -18.12 -1.26
C PRO A 142 -7.81 -18.78 -1.98
N SER A 143 -8.92 -18.06 -2.16
CA SER A 143 -10.16 -18.55 -2.79
C SER A 143 -10.36 -18.01 -4.22
N SER A 144 -9.33 -17.38 -4.80
CA SER A 144 -9.37 -16.72 -6.12
C SER A 144 -8.70 -17.54 -7.23
N GLY A 145 -8.47 -18.84 -6.99
CA GLY A 145 -7.87 -19.77 -7.95
C GLY A 145 -6.40 -19.45 -8.27
N ASN A 146 -5.97 -19.80 -9.47
CA ASN A 146 -4.57 -19.66 -9.90
C ASN A 146 -4.04 -18.22 -9.80
N LYS A 147 -4.92 -17.24 -9.98
CA LYS A 147 -4.57 -15.82 -9.94
C LYS A 147 -4.24 -15.33 -8.53
N GLY A 148 -5.02 -15.74 -7.54
CA GLY A 148 -4.72 -15.41 -6.14
C GLY A 148 -3.48 -16.17 -5.66
N ARG A 149 -3.36 -17.44 -6.04
CA ARG A 149 -2.19 -18.28 -5.74
C ARG A 149 -0.89 -17.67 -6.29
N TYR A 150 -0.90 -17.12 -7.50
CA TYR A 150 0.26 -16.42 -8.08
C TYR A 150 0.86 -15.34 -7.16
N PHE A 151 0.03 -14.49 -6.54
CA PHE A 151 0.53 -13.47 -5.61
C PHE A 151 1.03 -14.06 -4.29
N LEU A 152 0.35 -15.10 -3.80
CA LEU A 152 0.75 -15.77 -2.56
C LEU A 152 2.08 -16.51 -2.72
N ASP A 153 2.26 -17.24 -3.82
CA ASP A 153 3.49 -17.95 -4.16
C ASP A 153 4.64 -16.96 -4.35
N HIS A 154 4.39 -15.80 -4.98
CA HIS A 154 5.39 -14.74 -5.10
C HIS A 154 5.81 -14.18 -3.74
N LEU A 155 4.85 -13.90 -2.85
CA LEU A 155 5.14 -13.43 -1.49
C LEU A 155 5.90 -14.50 -0.68
N GLU A 156 5.52 -15.76 -0.82
CA GLU A 156 6.19 -16.87 -0.16
C GLU A 156 7.63 -17.04 -0.64
N GLY A 157 7.87 -17.01 -1.95
CA GLY A 157 9.21 -17.05 -2.54
C GLY A 157 10.09 -15.90 -2.05
N ALA A 158 9.57 -14.66 -2.07
CA ALA A 158 10.29 -13.49 -1.56
C ALA A 158 10.61 -13.58 -0.05
N ASN A 159 9.75 -14.24 0.73
CA ASN A 159 10.01 -14.49 2.15
C ASN A 159 11.11 -15.54 2.36
N GLN A 160 11.06 -16.64 1.60
CA GLN A 160 12.06 -17.71 1.66
C GLN A 160 13.47 -17.20 1.31
N GLU A 161 13.59 -16.31 0.34
CA GLU A 161 14.87 -15.70 -0.06
C GLU A 161 15.44 -14.75 1.01
N ALA A 162 14.58 -14.06 1.77
CA ALA A 162 15.01 -13.05 2.72
C ALA A 162 15.30 -13.60 4.13
N ASN A 163 14.42 -14.44 4.67
CA ASN A 163 14.66 -15.24 5.88
C ASN A 163 13.51 -16.26 6.00
N PRO A 164 13.80 -17.56 5.87
CA PRO A 164 12.77 -18.58 6.03
C PRO A 164 12.13 -18.53 7.42
N GLU A 165 10.92 -19.07 7.57
CA GLU A 165 10.15 -19.22 8.83
C GLU A 165 9.34 -18.01 9.32
N LEU A 166 9.63 -16.78 8.87
CA LEU A 166 8.85 -15.60 9.25
C LEU A 166 8.13 -14.99 8.05
N LEU A 167 6.79 -15.06 8.05
CA LEU A 167 5.98 -14.35 7.06
C LEU A 167 6.13 -12.83 7.26
N ARG A 168 6.63 -12.16 6.23
CA ARG A 168 6.79 -10.71 6.16
C ARG A 168 5.91 -10.16 5.05
N LEU A 169 5.12 -9.16 5.44
CA LEU A 169 4.38 -8.32 4.53
C LEU A 169 4.74 -6.86 4.84
N ALA A 170 5.06 -6.10 3.81
CA ALA A 170 5.39 -4.69 3.93
C ALA A 170 4.38 -3.84 3.16
N LEU A 171 3.82 -2.82 3.82
CA LEU A 171 3.03 -1.79 3.17
C LEU A 171 3.91 -0.55 3.00
N LYS A 172 4.15 -0.13 1.76
CA LYS A 172 4.92 1.10 1.46
C LYS A 172 3.96 2.29 1.37
N LEU A 173 4.00 3.16 2.38
CA LEU A 173 3.17 4.35 2.48
C LEU A 173 4.02 5.63 2.56
N ALA A 174 3.57 6.69 1.90
CA ALA A 174 4.21 8.00 1.95
C ALA A 174 4.20 8.62 3.37
N THR A 175 5.12 9.55 3.62
CA THR A 175 5.07 10.39 4.82
C THR A 175 3.83 11.28 4.77
N GLY A 176 3.10 11.39 5.88
CA GLY A 176 1.83 12.12 5.94
C GLY A 176 0.60 11.32 5.48
N ALA A 177 0.74 10.12 4.90
CA ALA A 177 -0.41 9.31 4.44
C ALA A 177 -1.25 8.69 5.58
N GLY A 178 -0.89 8.88 6.85
CA GLY A 178 -1.57 8.28 8.00
C GLY A 178 -1.26 6.80 8.22
N LYS A 179 0.04 6.45 8.24
CA LYS A 179 0.53 5.09 8.53
C LYS A 179 -0.07 4.51 9.83
N THR A 180 -0.14 5.33 10.88
CA THR A 180 -0.68 4.91 12.18
C THR A 180 -2.19 4.63 12.10
N THR A 181 -2.95 5.36 11.28
CA THR A 181 -4.37 5.06 11.02
C THR A 181 -4.51 3.70 10.35
N VAL A 182 -3.66 3.38 9.36
CA VAL A 182 -3.63 2.04 8.74
C VAL A 182 -3.29 0.96 9.76
N MET A 183 -2.37 1.21 10.69
CA MET A 183 -2.09 0.28 11.79
C MET A 183 -3.33 0.04 12.66
N ALA A 184 -4.05 1.09 13.06
CA ALA A 184 -5.28 0.97 13.84
C ALA A 184 -6.35 0.16 13.09
N MET A 185 -6.55 0.44 11.80
CA MET A 185 -7.51 -0.30 10.97
C MET A 185 -7.15 -1.79 10.85
N LEU A 186 -5.87 -2.12 10.69
CA LEU A 186 -5.39 -3.50 10.68
C LEU A 186 -5.60 -4.19 12.03
N ILE A 187 -5.29 -3.51 13.14
CA ILE A 187 -5.52 -4.03 14.50
C ILE A 187 -7.01 -4.26 14.75
N ALA A 188 -7.88 -3.32 14.37
CA ALA A 188 -9.33 -3.48 14.47
C ALA A 188 -9.82 -4.70 13.68
N TRP A 189 -9.44 -4.81 12.41
CA TRP A 189 -9.80 -5.93 11.55
C TRP A 189 -9.36 -7.28 12.11
N GLN A 190 -8.10 -7.38 12.53
CA GLN A 190 -7.52 -8.60 13.09
C GLN A 190 -8.20 -8.97 14.41
N THR A 191 -8.34 -8.02 15.34
CA THR A 191 -8.96 -8.24 16.66
C THR A 191 -10.41 -8.66 16.54
N ILE A 192 -11.23 -7.95 15.77
CA ILE A 192 -12.67 -8.22 15.63
C ILE A 192 -12.88 -9.64 15.07
N ASN A 193 -12.12 -10.00 14.03
CA ASN A 193 -12.20 -11.34 13.44
C ASN A 193 -11.66 -12.43 14.37
N ALA A 194 -10.55 -12.20 15.09
CA ALA A 194 -9.99 -13.16 16.03
C ALA A 194 -10.93 -13.45 17.22
N VAL A 195 -11.68 -12.44 17.67
CA VAL A 195 -12.69 -12.59 18.73
C VAL A 195 -13.92 -13.36 18.22
N ARG A 196 -14.37 -13.09 16.99
CA ARG A 196 -15.55 -13.74 16.40
C ARG A 196 -15.27 -15.17 15.93
N TYR A 197 -14.06 -15.47 15.50
CA TYR A 197 -13.62 -16.79 15.06
C TYR A 197 -12.41 -17.29 15.87
N PRO A 198 -12.58 -17.64 17.16
CA PRO A 198 -11.46 -17.95 18.05
C PRO A 198 -10.63 -19.18 17.64
N ASN A 199 -11.22 -20.10 16.87
CA ASN A 199 -10.54 -21.29 16.36
C ASN A 199 -9.81 -21.05 15.01
N SER A 200 -10.00 -19.88 14.39
CA SER A 200 -9.33 -19.53 13.14
C SER A 200 -7.89 -19.14 13.41
N LYS A 201 -6.95 -19.79 12.71
CA LYS A 201 -5.52 -19.42 12.72
C LYS A 201 -5.20 -18.22 11.81
N ARG A 202 -6.19 -17.68 11.09
CA ARG A 202 -5.99 -16.60 10.12
C ARG A 202 -5.85 -15.23 10.79
N PHE A 203 -6.39 -15.07 11.98
CA PHE A 203 -6.47 -13.78 12.66
C PHE A 203 -5.76 -13.81 14.01
N THR A 204 -5.25 -12.66 14.45
CA THR A 204 -4.57 -12.52 15.74
C THR A 204 -5.26 -11.51 16.66
N ARG A 205 -5.12 -11.74 17.96
CA ARG A 205 -5.49 -10.81 19.04
C ARG A 205 -4.26 -10.19 19.72
N GLY A 206 -3.07 -10.66 19.38
CA GLY A 206 -1.81 -10.20 19.95
C GLY A 206 -1.01 -9.39 18.94
N PHE A 207 -0.59 -8.19 19.33
CA PHE A 207 0.18 -7.28 18.50
C PHE A 207 1.42 -6.80 19.27
N LEU A 208 2.58 -6.87 18.62
CA LEU A 208 3.81 -6.26 19.09
C LEU A 208 4.16 -5.10 18.16
N ILE A 209 4.22 -3.88 18.70
CA ILE A 209 4.58 -2.69 17.95
C ILE A 209 5.98 -2.25 18.38
N VAL A 210 6.93 -2.31 17.45
CA VAL A 210 8.31 -1.88 17.67
C VAL A 210 8.49 -0.48 17.09
N ALA A 211 8.99 0.45 17.91
CA ALA A 211 9.26 1.82 17.51
C ALA A 211 10.76 2.14 17.73
N PRO A 212 11.37 3.01 16.90
CA PRO A 212 12.80 3.30 16.95
C PRO A 212 13.24 4.13 18.18
N GLY A 213 12.31 4.65 18.98
CA GLY A 213 12.61 5.43 20.17
C GLY A 213 11.35 5.82 20.95
N LEU A 214 11.54 6.36 22.15
CA LEU A 214 10.47 6.70 23.09
C LEU A 214 9.48 7.73 22.50
N THR A 215 9.97 8.74 21.79
CA THR A 215 9.12 9.77 21.17
C THR A 215 8.14 9.18 20.15
N ILE A 216 8.57 8.20 19.34
CA ILE A 216 7.67 7.55 18.39
C ILE A 216 6.73 6.60 19.12
N ARG A 217 7.21 5.86 20.12
CA ARG A 217 6.38 5.01 20.97
C ARG A 217 5.24 5.81 21.62
N ASP A 218 5.54 6.96 22.19
CA ASP A 218 4.54 7.78 22.90
C ASP A 218 3.48 8.33 21.92
N ARG A 219 3.87 8.68 20.69
CA ARG A 219 2.91 9.05 19.63
C ARG A 219 2.00 7.90 19.19
N LEU A 220 2.39 6.65 19.44
CA LEU A 220 1.59 5.47 19.10
C LEU A 220 0.57 5.11 20.19
N GLN A 221 0.49 5.88 21.28
CA GLN A 221 -0.55 5.70 22.32
C GLN A 221 -1.97 5.83 21.77
N VAL A 222 -2.17 6.57 20.67
CA VAL A 222 -3.44 6.65 19.91
C VAL A 222 -3.94 5.28 19.39
N LEU A 223 -3.10 4.24 19.42
CA LEU A 223 -3.49 2.85 19.10
C LEU A 223 -4.05 2.09 20.29
N GLN A 224 -4.06 2.67 21.49
CA GLN A 224 -4.66 2.10 22.69
C GLN A 224 -6.14 2.49 22.76
N PRO A 225 -7.08 1.54 22.85
CA PRO A 225 -8.52 1.86 22.92
C PRO A 225 -8.92 2.75 24.11
N ASN A 226 -8.12 2.75 25.18
CA ASN A 226 -8.37 3.56 26.38
C ASN A 226 -7.81 5.00 26.27
N ASP A 227 -7.08 5.32 25.19
CA ASP A 227 -6.55 6.66 24.98
C ASP A 227 -7.70 7.61 24.56
N PRO A 228 -7.82 8.82 25.17
CA PRO A 228 -8.88 9.77 24.82
C PRO A 228 -8.88 10.21 23.35
N TYR A 229 -7.73 10.12 22.69
CA TYR A 229 -7.52 10.46 21.28
C TYR A 229 -7.29 9.21 20.42
N SER A 230 -7.80 8.05 20.86
CA SER A 230 -7.63 6.81 20.11
C SER A 230 -8.29 6.87 18.73
N TYR A 231 -7.77 6.07 17.81
CA TYR A 231 -8.29 5.97 16.44
C TYR A 231 -9.48 5.01 16.26
N TYR A 232 -10.02 4.44 17.34
CA TYR A 232 -11.16 3.51 17.29
C TYR A 232 -12.49 4.20 17.54
#